data_AF-A0A7C3CR47-F1
#
_entry.id   AF-A0A7C3CR47-F1
#
_cell.length_a   1.000
_cell.length_b   1.000
_cell.length_c   1.000
_cell.angle_alpha   90.00
_cell.angle_beta   90.00
_cell.angle_gamma   90.00
#
_symmetry.space_group_name_H-M   'P 1'
#
loop_
_entity.id
_entity.type
_entity.pdbx_description
1 polymer ?
#
loop_
_entity_poly.entity_id
_entity_poly.type
_entity_poly.pdbx_seq_one_letter_code
_entity_poly.pdbx_strand_id
1 'polypeptide(L)'
;MEIQEIKQCLTMAMVLHYYGLKPDKNLRLNCPFHDDKTPSLQVYYKTHTCYCFSTNCKTHGKAIDVIDFIMYMEGFDKLSHQAAKHKAILKAKELIRPGEVGQVNPGEATKKQSTEELSRSAVLTKMFTYFKNGVHNSKPAKEYLQKRCLDFTKTEVGYNSGQFHHGKRNNAISSQFVGNSQRFAKNCVPTPIKRALLPFSIAKWLSRRSILNALAANAPAV
;
A
#
# COMPACT_ATOMS: atom_id res chain seq x y z
N MET A 1 -24.00 -16.15 6.48
CA MET A 1 -23.54 -15.54 5.22
C MET A 1 -24.54 -15.78 4.13
N GLU A 2 -25.25 -14.71 3.75
CA GLU A 2 -26.14 -14.63 2.59
C GLU A 2 -25.33 -14.53 1.28
N ILE A 3 -25.94 -14.79 0.12
CA ILE A 3 -25.27 -14.77 -1.19
C ILE A 3 -24.69 -13.38 -1.50
N GLN A 4 -25.40 -12.31 -1.13
CA GLN A 4 -24.94 -10.93 -1.34
C GLN A 4 -23.67 -10.63 -0.54
N GLU A 5 -23.62 -11.03 0.72
CA GLU A 5 -22.46 -10.85 1.60
C GLU A 5 -21.23 -11.60 1.07
N ILE A 6 -21.43 -12.81 0.53
CA ILE A 6 -20.34 -13.58 -0.09
C ILE A 6 -19.76 -12.83 -1.29
N LYS A 7 -20.60 -12.23 -2.14
CA LYS A 7 -20.15 -11.46 -3.31
C LYS A 7 -19.42 -10.16 -2.92
N GLN A 8 -19.76 -9.56 -1.78
CA GLN A 8 -19.07 -8.37 -1.26
C GLN A 8 -17.71 -8.71 -0.64
N CYS A 9 -17.63 -9.84 0.06
CA CYS A 9 -16.42 -10.28 0.73
C CYS A 9 -15.41 -10.94 -0.21
N LEU A 10 -15.89 -11.70 -1.20
CA LEU A 10 -15.06 -12.50 -2.08
C LEU A 10 -14.72 -11.75 -3.37
N THR A 11 -13.49 -11.26 -3.47
CA THR A 11 -13.01 -10.61 -4.69
C THR A 11 -12.48 -11.63 -5.70
N MET A 12 -12.60 -11.30 -6.99
CA MET A 12 -12.03 -12.11 -8.07
C MET A 12 -10.50 -12.30 -7.91
N ALA A 13 -9.80 -11.31 -7.36
CA ALA A 13 -8.36 -11.40 -7.11
C ALA A 13 -8.01 -12.51 -6.10
N MET A 14 -8.80 -12.65 -5.02
CA MET A 14 -8.60 -13.71 -4.03
C MET A 14 -8.81 -15.10 -4.64
N VAL A 15 -9.85 -15.24 -5.46
CA VAL A 15 -10.15 -16.52 -6.13
C VAL A 15 -9.05 -16.89 -7.12
N LEU A 16 -8.59 -15.95 -7.95
CA LEU A 16 -7.46 -16.20 -8.85
C LEU A 16 -6.19 -16.59 -8.08
N HIS A 17 -5.90 -15.92 -6.97
CA HIS A 17 -4.76 -16.25 -6.12
C HIS A 17 -4.87 -17.66 -5.51
N TYR A 18 -6.06 -18.04 -5.04
CA TYR A 18 -6.31 -19.38 -4.49
C TYR A 18 -6.02 -20.49 -5.51
N TYR A 19 -6.44 -20.28 -6.76
CA TYR A 19 -6.19 -21.23 -7.85
C TYR A 19 -4.81 -21.06 -8.53
N GLY A 20 -3.95 -20.16 -8.02
CA GLY A 20 -2.61 -19.94 -8.58
C GLY A 20 -2.59 -19.28 -9.96
N LEU A 21 -3.71 -18.66 -10.37
CA LEU A 21 -3.86 -18.02 -11.67
C LEU A 21 -3.36 -16.58 -11.62
N LYS A 22 -2.45 -16.24 -12.54
CA LYS A 22 -1.87 -14.88 -12.63
C LYS A 22 -2.24 -14.26 -13.97
N PRO A 23 -3.04 -13.20 -13.98
CA PRO A 23 -3.31 -12.46 -15.21
C PRO A 23 -2.13 -11.58 -15.62
N ASP A 24 -2.03 -11.33 -16.92
CA ASP A 24 -1.03 -10.47 -17.54
C ASP A 24 -1.29 -8.98 -17.26
N LYS A 25 -0.41 -8.11 -17.79
CA LYS A 25 -0.55 -6.63 -17.72
C LYS A 25 -1.90 -6.12 -18.24
N ASN A 26 -2.49 -6.83 -19.21
CA ASN A 26 -3.78 -6.51 -19.81
C ASN A 26 -4.97 -7.19 -19.12
N LEU A 27 -4.74 -7.81 -17.96
CA LEU A 27 -5.73 -8.56 -17.19
C LEU A 27 -6.34 -9.76 -17.95
N ARG A 28 -5.51 -10.40 -18.77
CA ARG A 28 -5.87 -11.60 -19.52
C ARG A 28 -5.09 -12.81 -19.02
N LEU A 29 -5.67 -13.99 -19.14
CA LEU A 29 -4.99 -15.26 -18.91
C LEU A 29 -5.54 -16.35 -19.83
N ASN A 30 -4.82 -17.46 -19.95
CA ASN A 30 -5.34 -18.66 -20.60
C ASN A 30 -6.52 -19.19 -19.78
N CYS A 31 -7.64 -19.45 -20.44
CA CYS A 31 -8.84 -19.89 -19.76
C CYS A 31 -8.61 -21.24 -19.06
N PRO A 32 -8.98 -21.41 -17.79
CA PRO A 32 -8.87 -22.71 -17.11
C PRO A 32 -9.99 -23.68 -17.49
N PHE A 33 -11.01 -23.23 -18.23
CA PHE A 33 -12.20 -24.03 -18.56
C PHE A 33 -12.11 -24.76 -19.90
N HIS A 34 -11.09 -24.47 -20.70
CA HIS A 34 -10.79 -25.14 -21.96
C HIS A 34 -9.31 -25.01 -22.27
N ASP A 35 -8.76 -25.93 -23.05
CA ASP A 35 -7.36 -25.84 -23.47
C ASP A 35 -7.20 -24.77 -24.55
N ASP A 36 -6.49 -23.69 -24.21
CA ASP A 36 -6.13 -22.62 -25.13
C ASP A 36 -4.63 -22.38 -25.12
N LYS A 37 -4.08 -22.05 -26.29
CA LYS A 37 -2.68 -21.61 -26.42
C LYS A 37 -2.54 -20.11 -26.18
N THR A 38 -3.61 -19.35 -26.36
CA THR A 38 -3.63 -17.89 -26.26
C THR A 38 -4.47 -17.42 -25.07
N PRO A 39 -4.14 -16.26 -24.47
CA PRO A 39 -4.88 -15.75 -23.33
C PRO A 39 -6.26 -15.23 -23.78
N SER A 40 -7.28 -16.07 -23.63
CA SER A 40 -8.64 -15.83 -24.10
C SER A 40 -9.60 -15.33 -23.00
N LEU A 41 -9.22 -15.46 -21.72
CA LEU A 41 -10.04 -15.07 -20.57
C LEU A 41 -9.62 -13.67 -20.08
N GLN A 42 -10.57 -12.74 -20.07
CA GLN A 42 -10.38 -11.39 -19.55
C GLN A 42 -11.03 -11.26 -18.16
N VAL A 43 -10.29 -10.67 -17.23
CA VAL A 43 -10.75 -10.42 -15.86
C VAL A 43 -11.09 -8.95 -15.68
N TYR A 44 -12.24 -8.68 -15.06
CA TYR A 44 -12.72 -7.34 -14.72
C TYR A 44 -12.79 -7.19 -13.19
N TYR A 45 -11.80 -6.52 -12.60
CA TYR A 45 -11.76 -6.34 -11.14
C TYR A 45 -12.82 -5.40 -10.60
N LYS A 46 -13.32 -4.45 -11.40
CA LYS A 46 -14.35 -3.49 -10.95
C LYS A 46 -15.69 -4.15 -10.70
N THR A 47 -16.06 -5.10 -11.56
CA THR A 47 -17.33 -5.83 -11.48
C THR A 47 -17.17 -7.20 -10.83
N HIS A 48 -15.93 -7.62 -10.52
CA HIS A 48 -15.58 -8.95 -10.06
C HIS A 48 -16.13 -10.08 -10.97
N THR A 49 -16.07 -9.85 -12.29
CA THR A 49 -16.50 -10.82 -13.30
C THR A 49 -15.34 -11.18 -14.22
N CYS A 50 -15.45 -12.33 -14.90
CA CYS A 50 -14.56 -12.69 -15.99
C CYS A 50 -15.36 -13.13 -17.22
N TYR A 51 -14.72 -13.02 -18.38
CA TYR A 51 -15.34 -13.32 -19.66
C TYR A 51 -14.33 -13.99 -20.58
N CYS A 52 -14.72 -15.12 -21.19
CA CYS A 52 -13.90 -15.83 -22.14
C CYS A 52 -14.34 -15.49 -23.57
N PHE A 53 -13.40 -15.01 -24.39
CA PHE A 53 -13.65 -14.63 -25.79
C PHE A 53 -13.48 -15.79 -26.78
N SER A 54 -13.14 -16.99 -26.31
CA SER A 54 -12.98 -18.15 -27.18
C SER A 54 -14.32 -18.84 -27.42
N THR A 55 -14.63 -19.11 -28.68
CA THR A 55 -15.86 -19.84 -29.10
C THR A 55 -15.86 -21.29 -28.64
N ASN A 56 -14.69 -21.87 -28.34
CA ASN A 56 -14.54 -23.25 -27.88
C ASN A 56 -14.77 -23.39 -26.37
N CYS A 57 -15.04 -22.28 -25.67
CA CYS A 57 -15.27 -22.31 -24.24
C CYS A 57 -16.75 -22.59 -23.93
N LYS A 58 -17.01 -23.48 -22.97
CA LYS A 58 -18.38 -23.77 -22.48
C LYS A 58 -19.09 -22.52 -21.93
N THR A 59 -18.31 -21.56 -21.44
CA THR A 59 -18.79 -20.32 -20.84
C THR A 59 -18.78 -19.14 -21.81
N HIS A 60 -18.55 -19.40 -23.10
CA HIS A 60 -18.59 -18.37 -24.14
C HIS A 60 -19.91 -17.60 -24.12
N GLY A 61 -19.85 -16.28 -24.34
CA GLY A 61 -21.03 -15.43 -24.38
C GLY A 61 -21.62 -15.05 -23.02
N LYS A 62 -21.10 -15.59 -21.90
CA LYS A 62 -21.63 -15.32 -20.55
C LYS A 62 -20.56 -14.66 -19.67
N ALA A 63 -20.97 -13.61 -18.96
CA ALA A 63 -20.16 -13.06 -17.88
C ALA A 63 -20.23 -14.01 -16.68
N ILE A 64 -19.06 -14.40 -16.17
CA ILE A 64 -18.94 -15.36 -15.08
C ILE A 64 -18.66 -14.57 -13.80
N ASP A 65 -19.53 -14.73 -12.82
CA ASP A 65 -19.35 -14.18 -11.47
C ASP A 65 -18.34 -15.02 -10.67
N VAL A 66 -17.87 -14.50 -9.54
CA VAL A 66 -16.95 -15.20 -8.64
C VAL A 66 -17.45 -16.59 -8.20
N ILE A 67 -18.75 -16.73 -7.93
CA ILE A 67 -19.37 -18.01 -7.53
C ILE A 67 -19.41 -18.98 -8.71
N ASP A 68 -19.80 -18.49 -9.89
CA ASP A 68 -19.85 -19.31 -11.10
C ASP A 68 -18.43 -19.73 -11.53
N PHE A 69 -17.42 -18.89 -11.32
CA PHE A 69 -16.03 -19.22 -11.56
C PHE A 69 -15.60 -20.45 -10.75
N ILE A 70 -15.89 -20.46 -9.44
CA ILE A 70 -15.62 -21.61 -8.55
C ILE A 70 -16.41 -22.83 -9.02
N MET A 71 -17.67 -22.66 -9.42
CA MET A 71 -18.50 -23.74 -9.92
C MET A 71 -17.87 -24.46 -11.13
N TYR A 72 -17.35 -23.71 -12.10
CA TYR A 72 -16.68 -24.28 -13.27
C TYR A 72 -15.29 -24.81 -12.95
N MET A 73 -14.53 -24.14 -12.08
CA MET A 73 -13.17 -24.55 -11.71
C MET A 73 -13.16 -25.91 -10.99
N GLU A 74 -14.13 -26.14 -10.10
CA GLU A 74 -14.28 -27.40 -9.36
C GLU A 74 -15.06 -28.48 -10.16
N GLY A 75 -15.56 -28.15 -11.35
CA GLY A 75 -16.33 -29.07 -12.20
C GLY A 75 -17.70 -29.45 -11.65
N PHE A 76 -18.33 -28.56 -10.85
CA PHE A 76 -19.68 -28.77 -10.33
C PHE A 76 -20.76 -28.58 -11.39
N ASP A 77 -20.42 -28.05 -12.57
CA ASP A 77 -21.30 -27.88 -13.73
C ASP A 77 -21.96 -29.18 -14.19
N LYS A 78 -21.38 -30.34 -13.85
CA LYS A 78 -21.91 -31.67 -14.16
C LYS A 78 -23.09 -32.10 -13.28
N LEU A 79 -23.36 -31.40 -12.18
CA LEU A 79 -24.47 -31.70 -11.26
C LEU A 79 -25.73 -30.94 -11.67
N SER A 80 -26.84 -31.20 -10.97
CA SER A 80 -28.03 -30.35 -11.09
C SER A 80 -27.69 -28.90 -10.72
N HIS A 81 -28.30 -27.95 -11.43
CA HIS A 81 -27.97 -26.53 -11.32
C HIS A 81 -28.09 -26.00 -9.87
N GLN A 82 -29.10 -26.43 -9.10
CA GLN A 82 -29.24 -26.05 -7.70
C GLN A 82 -28.11 -26.62 -6.82
N ALA A 83 -27.75 -27.90 -7.03
CA ALA A 83 -26.70 -28.54 -6.25
C ALA A 83 -25.32 -27.95 -6.56
N ALA A 84 -25.06 -27.65 -7.84
CA ALA A 84 -23.83 -27.01 -8.30
C ALA A 84 -23.63 -25.65 -7.63
N LYS A 85 -24.66 -24.79 -7.67
CA LYS A 85 -24.62 -23.48 -7.00
C LYS A 85 -24.46 -23.61 -5.49
N HIS A 86 -25.16 -24.53 -4.85
CA HIS A 86 -25.04 -24.72 -3.41
C HIS A 86 -23.62 -25.13 -3.00
N LYS A 87 -23.01 -26.08 -3.72
CA LYS A 87 -21.61 -26.49 -3.47
C LYS A 87 -20.61 -25.37 -3.71
N ALA A 88 -20.78 -24.61 -4.79
CA ALA A 88 -19.94 -23.45 -5.07
C ALA A 88 -20.04 -22.39 -3.96
N ILE A 89 -21.23 -22.15 -3.42
CA ILE A 89 -21.46 -21.24 -2.29
C ILE A 89 -20.77 -21.74 -1.02
N LEU A 90 -20.85 -23.05 -0.72
CA LEU A 90 -20.14 -23.64 0.42
C LEU A 90 -18.64 -23.46 0.27
N LYS A 91 -18.09 -23.72 -0.92
CA LYS A 91 -16.67 -23.52 -1.21
C LYS A 91 -16.25 -22.06 -1.09
N ALA A 92 -17.07 -21.14 -1.61
CA ALA A 92 -16.85 -19.71 -1.46
C ALA A 92 -16.82 -19.29 0.02
N LYS A 93 -17.66 -19.87 0.88
CA LYS A 93 -17.61 -19.63 2.33
C LYS A 93 -16.32 -20.15 2.96
N GLU A 94 -15.80 -21.31 2.54
CA GLU A 94 -14.51 -21.81 3.01
C GLU A 94 -13.35 -20.88 2.63
N LEU A 95 -13.41 -20.29 1.44
CA LEU A 95 -12.42 -19.32 0.96
C LEU A 95 -12.48 -18.01 1.74
N ILE A 96 -13.66 -17.63 2.23
CA ILE A 96 -13.84 -16.50 3.16
C ILE A 96 -13.48 -16.99 4.57
N ARG A 97 -12.19 -17.22 4.85
CA ARG A 97 -11.75 -17.52 6.21
C ARG A 97 -11.82 -16.24 7.05
N PRO A 98 -12.50 -16.24 8.22
CA PRO A 98 -12.53 -15.08 9.11
C PRO A 98 -11.12 -14.88 9.69
N GLY A 99 -10.35 -14.00 9.07
CA GLY A 99 -8.94 -13.74 9.40
C GLY A 99 -8.13 -13.17 8.23
N GLU A 100 -8.56 -13.39 6.99
CA GLU A 100 -7.86 -12.88 5.78
C GLU A 100 -8.74 -11.99 4.88
N VAL A 101 -10.04 -11.89 5.17
CA VAL A 101 -10.97 -11.07 4.37
C VAL A 101 -11.06 -9.67 4.95
N GLY A 102 -10.19 -8.79 4.46
CA GLY A 102 -10.42 -7.35 4.54
C GLY A 102 -11.67 -7.02 3.73
N GLN A 103 -12.73 -6.55 4.39
CA GLN A 103 -13.92 -6.03 3.74
C GLN A 103 -13.51 -4.90 2.77
N VAL A 104 -13.61 -5.16 1.48
CA VAL A 104 -13.50 -4.13 0.45
C VAL A 104 -14.86 -3.44 0.30
N ASN A 105 -15.06 -2.39 1.07
CA ASN A 105 -16.11 -1.41 0.79
C ASN A 105 -15.80 -0.73 -0.56
N PRO A 106 -16.76 -0.56 -1.49
CA PRO A 106 -16.54 0.15 -2.76
C PRO A 106 -16.26 1.66 -2.64
N GLY A 107 -15.92 2.15 -1.45
CA GLY A 107 -15.83 3.57 -1.15
C GLY A 107 -14.83 3.90 -0.06
N GLU A 108 -13.69 3.22 0.04
CA GLU A 108 -12.56 3.78 0.80
C GLU A 108 -11.23 3.12 0.43
N ALA A 109 -10.25 3.96 0.14
CA ALA A 109 -8.91 3.55 -0.21
C ALA A 109 -8.20 2.90 0.99
N THR A 110 -7.62 1.71 0.75
CA THR A 110 -6.46 1.15 1.46
C THR A 110 -6.56 0.98 2.98
N LYS A 111 -6.78 -0.26 3.43
CA LYS A 111 -6.22 -0.74 4.69
C LYS A 111 -5.98 -2.25 4.68
N LYS A 112 -4.72 -2.62 4.42
CA LYS A 112 -4.13 -3.90 4.84
C LYS A 112 -3.86 -3.84 6.33
N GLN A 113 -4.15 -4.90 7.09
CA GLN A 113 -3.53 -5.18 8.39
C GLN A 113 -3.89 -6.61 8.79
N SER A 114 -2.92 -7.53 8.82
CA SER A 114 -2.45 -8.04 10.13
C SER A 114 -0.99 -8.52 10.17
N THR A 115 -0.16 -8.22 9.16
CA THR A 115 1.32 -8.31 9.27
C THR A 115 2.00 -6.93 9.25
N GLU A 116 1.23 -5.86 9.01
CA GLU A 116 1.79 -4.53 8.71
C GLU A 116 2.09 -3.65 9.93
N GLU A 117 1.58 -3.91 11.14
CA GLU A 117 1.91 -3.06 12.31
C GLU A 117 3.31 -3.32 12.86
N LEU A 118 3.76 -4.58 12.91
CA LEU A 118 5.16 -4.91 13.17
C LEU A 118 6.06 -4.42 12.03
N SER A 119 5.59 -4.43 10.78
CA SER A 119 6.34 -3.93 9.62
C SER A 119 6.47 -2.41 9.61
N ARG A 120 5.38 -1.65 9.82
CA ARG A 120 5.41 -0.18 9.79
C ARG A 120 6.20 0.40 10.95
N SER A 121 5.99 -0.11 12.16
CA SER A 121 6.79 0.29 13.32
C SER A 121 8.26 -0.09 13.11
N ALA A 122 8.58 -1.30 12.64
CA ALA A 122 9.97 -1.68 12.35
C ALA A 122 10.61 -0.84 11.23
N VAL A 123 9.85 -0.47 10.19
CA VAL A 123 10.32 0.41 9.11
C VAL A 123 10.58 1.81 9.64
N LEU A 124 9.66 2.37 10.43
CA LEU A 124 9.84 3.68 11.06
C LEU A 124 11.01 3.67 12.05
N THR A 125 11.19 2.59 12.82
CA THR A 125 12.33 2.43 13.72
C THR A 125 13.65 2.39 12.94
N LYS A 126 13.74 1.58 11.88
CA LYS A 126 14.93 1.54 11.00
C LYS A 126 15.23 2.91 10.38
N MET A 127 14.19 3.62 9.96
CA MET A 127 14.31 4.96 9.38
C MET A 127 14.76 5.99 10.41
N PHE A 128 14.23 5.91 11.63
CA PHE A 128 14.64 6.75 12.74
C PHE A 128 16.10 6.50 13.11
N THR A 129 16.55 5.25 13.18
CA THR A 129 17.96 4.89 13.39
C THR A 129 18.86 5.49 12.31
N TYR A 130 18.44 5.45 11.04
CA TYR A 130 19.17 6.09 9.94
C TYR A 130 19.32 7.61 10.16
N PHE A 131 18.24 8.31 10.53
CA PHE A 131 18.30 9.74 10.79
C PHE A 131 19.09 10.10 12.05
N LYS A 132 19.03 9.28 13.10
CA LYS A 132 19.84 9.45 14.32
C LYS A 132 21.33 9.45 14.00
N ASN A 133 21.77 8.51 13.16
CA ASN A 133 23.16 8.45 12.68
C ASN A 133 23.54 9.69 11.83
N GLY A 134 22.57 10.29 11.12
CA GLY A 134 22.77 11.50 10.33
C GLY A 134 23.16 12.74 11.16
N VAL A 135 22.73 12.83 12.43
CA VAL A 135 23.05 13.96 13.32
C VAL A 135 24.55 14.00 13.62
N HIS A 136 25.17 12.85 13.87
CA HIS A 136 26.59 12.77 14.25
C HIS A 136 27.53 13.23 13.14
N ASN A 137 27.13 13.07 11.88
CA ASN A 137 27.97 13.40 10.71
C ASN A 137 27.70 14.79 10.14
N SER A 138 26.68 15.50 10.63
CA SER A 138 26.23 16.77 10.04
C SER A 138 26.51 17.95 10.96
N LYS A 139 27.51 18.76 10.59
CA LYS A 139 27.80 20.07 11.24
C LYS A 139 26.54 20.97 11.37
N PRO A 140 25.72 21.19 10.32
CA PRO A 140 24.55 22.07 10.45
C PRO A 140 23.49 21.54 11.43
N ALA A 141 23.38 20.22 11.60
CA ALA A 141 22.45 19.62 12.55
C ALA A 141 22.90 19.89 14.00
N LYS A 142 24.19 19.71 14.28
CA LYS A 142 24.78 19.96 15.61
C LYS A 142 24.65 21.43 16.01
N GLU A 143 24.96 22.36 15.11
CA GLU A 143 24.83 23.79 15.37
C GLU A 143 23.38 24.19 15.65
N TYR A 144 22.41 23.62 14.93
CA TYR A 144 20.99 23.89 15.16
C TYR A 144 20.54 23.38 16.53
N LEU A 145 20.96 22.17 16.91
CA LEU A 145 20.62 21.58 18.21
C LEU A 145 21.26 22.33 19.37
N GLN A 146 22.53 22.75 19.23
CA GLN A 146 23.21 23.62 20.20
C GLN A 146 22.48 24.97 20.37
N LYS A 147 22.07 25.62 19.28
CA LYS A 147 21.28 26.86 19.33
C LYS A 147 19.92 26.69 20.01
N ARG A 148 19.37 25.47 20.02
CA ARG A 148 18.12 25.13 20.70
C ARG A 148 18.34 24.60 22.12
N CYS A 149 19.59 24.58 22.59
CA CYS A 149 19.97 23.98 23.87
C CYS A 149 19.51 22.51 24.00
N LEU A 150 19.49 21.78 22.88
CA LEU A 150 19.11 20.37 22.82
C LEU A 150 20.36 19.49 22.72
N ASP A 151 20.53 18.62 23.71
CA ASP A 151 21.58 17.60 23.71
C ASP A 151 21.09 16.35 22.95
N PHE A 152 21.74 16.04 21.84
CA PHE A 152 21.40 14.91 20.98
C PHE A 152 21.84 13.55 21.53
N THR A 153 22.65 13.54 22.60
CA THR A 153 23.03 12.30 23.30
C THR A 153 21.92 11.86 24.26
N LYS A 154 21.21 12.82 24.84
CA LYS A 154 20.10 12.61 25.79
C LYS A 154 18.73 12.60 25.10
N THR A 155 18.59 13.34 24.01
CA THR A 155 17.32 13.50 23.28
C THR A 155 17.32 12.63 22.02
N GLU A 156 16.24 11.89 21.79
CA GLU A 156 16.05 11.10 20.58
C GLU A 156 15.74 12.01 19.37
N VAL A 157 16.78 12.54 18.74
CA VAL A 157 16.68 13.40 17.55
C VAL A 157 17.33 12.75 16.33
N GLY A 158 16.73 12.92 15.16
CA GLY A 158 17.31 12.54 13.87
C GLY A 158 17.62 13.76 13.00
N TYR A 159 18.42 13.60 11.95
CA TYR A 159 18.63 14.64 10.94
C TYR A 159 18.54 14.05 9.53
N ASN A 160 17.67 14.64 8.70
CA ASN A 160 17.53 14.30 7.30
C ASN A 160 18.28 15.31 6.41
N SER A 161 19.45 14.91 5.91
CA SER A 161 20.27 15.70 4.97
C SER A 161 19.73 15.72 3.53
N GLY A 162 18.62 15.01 3.25
CA GLY A 162 18.04 14.91 1.92
C GLY A 162 18.71 13.88 1.01
N GLN A 163 19.81 13.26 1.42
CA GLN A 163 20.46 12.17 0.68
C GLN A 163 19.61 10.90 0.60
N PHE A 164 18.66 10.75 1.53
CA PHE A 164 17.70 9.64 1.52
C PHE A 164 16.88 9.57 0.22
N HIS A 165 16.72 10.68 -0.50
CA HIS A 165 15.98 10.74 -1.77
C HIS A 165 16.85 10.54 -3.01
N HIS A 166 18.18 10.59 -2.87
CA HIS A 166 19.13 10.67 -4.00
C HIS A 166 20.10 9.48 -4.07
N GLY A 167 20.08 8.59 -3.07
CA GLY A 167 20.99 7.46 -3.01
C GLY A 167 20.61 6.35 -3.99
N LYS A 168 21.55 5.95 -4.87
CA LYS A 168 21.50 4.68 -5.64
C LYS A 168 21.47 3.41 -4.77
N ARG A 169 21.51 3.55 -3.43
CA ARG A 169 21.26 2.45 -2.50
C ARG A 169 19.75 2.25 -2.39
N ASN A 170 19.21 1.51 -3.35
CA ASN A 170 17.84 1.00 -3.34
C ASN A 170 17.67 0.01 -2.19
N ASN A 171 17.52 0.52 -0.97
CA ASN A 171 16.95 -0.27 0.11
C ASN A 171 15.44 -0.20 -0.04
N ALA A 172 14.74 -1.34 0.08
CA ALA A 172 13.29 -1.47 -0.08
C ALA A 172 12.45 -0.43 0.70
N ILE A 173 13.04 0.20 1.71
CA ILE A 173 12.45 1.27 2.53
C ILE A 173 12.35 2.61 1.78
N SER A 174 13.30 2.96 0.92
CA SER A 174 13.27 4.25 0.20
C SER A 174 12.16 4.27 -0.86
N SER A 175 11.99 3.18 -1.62
CA SER A 175 10.95 3.05 -2.64
C SER A 175 9.52 3.12 -2.07
N GLN A 176 9.32 2.61 -0.85
CA GLN A 176 8.00 2.56 -0.21
C GLN A 176 7.51 3.92 0.29
N PHE A 177 8.43 4.86 0.55
CA PHE A 177 8.13 6.21 1.04
C PHE A 177 8.09 7.28 -0.06
N VAL A 178 8.75 7.07 -1.20
CA VAL A 178 8.72 8.03 -2.32
C VAL A 178 7.31 8.13 -2.95
N GLY A 179 6.50 7.06 -2.86
CA GLY A 179 5.13 7.01 -3.38
C GLY A 179 4.04 7.54 -2.45
N ASN A 180 4.28 7.62 -1.14
CA ASN A 180 3.34 8.19 -0.18
C ASN A 180 3.72 9.65 0.11
N SER A 181 2.74 10.54 0.20
CA SER A 181 2.86 12.00 0.40
C SER A 181 3.57 12.44 1.70
N GLN A 182 4.32 11.58 2.38
CA GLN A 182 5.23 11.90 3.48
C GLN A 182 6.62 12.25 2.96
N ARG A 183 6.72 13.35 2.20
CA ARG A 183 8.01 13.95 1.87
C ARG A 183 8.57 14.61 3.14
N PHE A 184 9.47 13.92 3.85
CA PHE A 184 10.29 14.58 4.87
C PHE A 184 11.10 15.67 4.19
N ALA A 185 10.83 16.93 4.53
CA ALA A 185 11.54 18.05 3.92
C ALA A 185 13.05 17.92 4.16
N LYS A 186 13.86 18.30 3.15
CA LYS A 186 15.32 18.31 3.23
C LYS A 186 15.75 19.26 4.36
N ASN A 187 16.82 18.91 5.07
CA ASN A 187 17.33 19.67 6.21
C ASN A 187 16.28 19.80 7.33
N CYS A 188 15.72 18.67 7.78
CA CYS A 188 14.76 18.63 8.88
C CYS A 188 15.29 17.75 10.02
N VAL A 189 14.93 18.12 11.25
CA VAL A 189 15.17 17.34 12.46
C VAL A 189 13.84 16.68 12.86
N PRO A 190 13.61 15.40 12.55
CA PRO A 190 12.48 14.65 13.10
C PRO A 190 12.67 14.36 14.59
N THR A 191 11.63 14.64 15.39
CA THR A 191 11.48 14.15 16.77
C THR A 191 10.29 13.19 16.87
N PRO A 192 10.41 12.07 17.60
CA PRO A 192 9.27 11.20 17.86
C PRO A 192 8.39 11.84 18.95
N ILE A 193 7.33 12.54 18.56
CA ILE A 193 6.22 12.78 19.48
C ILE A 193 5.25 11.62 19.27
N LYS A 194 4.81 11.00 20.37
CA LYS A 194 4.08 9.71 20.48
C LYS A 194 2.89 9.48 19.53
N ARG A 195 2.51 10.40 18.64
CA ARG A 195 1.53 10.20 17.55
C ARG A 195 1.83 10.90 16.20
N ALA A 196 2.98 11.58 16.00
CA ALA A 196 3.33 12.18 14.70
C ALA A 196 4.82 12.59 14.59
N LEU A 197 5.42 12.44 13.41
CA LEU A 197 6.69 13.07 13.03
C LEU A 197 6.39 14.41 12.35
N LEU A 198 6.66 15.53 13.01
CA LEU A 198 6.56 16.86 12.41
C LEU A 198 7.93 17.28 11.84
N PRO A 199 8.04 17.59 10.53
CA PRO A 199 9.27 18.14 9.97
C PRO A 199 9.40 19.62 10.34
N PHE A 200 10.36 19.99 11.19
CA PHE A 200 10.80 21.37 11.30
C PHE A 200 11.73 21.71 10.13
N SER A 201 11.21 22.41 9.13
CA SER A 201 11.96 22.85 7.95
C SER A 201 12.91 24.01 8.29
N ILE A 202 14.21 23.75 8.17
CA ILE A 202 15.27 24.79 8.30
C ILE A 202 15.11 25.87 7.22
N ALA A 203 14.60 25.52 6.02
CA ALA A 203 14.44 26.45 4.91
C ALA A 203 13.37 27.52 5.16
N LYS A 204 12.28 27.17 5.87
CA LYS A 204 11.20 28.12 6.22
C LYS A 204 11.66 29.19 7.23
N TRP A 205 12.78 28.94 7.92
CA TRP A 205 13.39 29.90 8.85
C TRP A 205 14.37 30.85 8.16
N LEU A 206 15.17 30.39 7.18
CA LEU A 206 16.09 31.27 6.46
C LEU A 206 15.37 32.41 5.72
N SER A 207 14.18 32.14 5.16
CA SER A 207 13.38 33.20 4.50
C SER A 207 12.68 34.15 5.48
N ARG A 208 12.51 33.77 6.76
CA ARG A 208 11.98 34.67 7.79
C ARG A 208 13.07 35.52 8.43
N ARG A 209 14.34 35.08 8.39
CA ARG A 209 15.48 35.83 8.92
C ARG A 209 15.87 37.00 8.03
N SER A 210 15.72 36.91 6.71
CA SER A 210 15.89 38.05 5.81
C SER A 210 14.85 39.14 6.07
N ILE A 211 13.59 38.76 6.34
CA ILE A 211 12.50 39.69 6.64
C ILE A 211 12.66 40.32 8.04
N LEU A 212 13.05 39.54 9.05
CA LEU A 212 13.30 40.05 10.40
C LEU A 212 14.54 40.94 10.50
N ASN A 213 15.61 40.62 9.74
CA ASN A 213 16.79 41.50 9.68
C ASN A 213 16.50 42.80 8.91
N ALA A 214 15.62 42.76 7.90
CA ALA A 214 15.18 43.97 7.20
C ALA A 214 14.30 44.88 8.07
N LEU A 215 13.51 44.31 8.99
CA LEU A 215 12.71 45.07 9.96
C LEU A 215 13.57 45.64 11.12
N ALA A 216 14.62 44.92 11.55
CA ALA A 216 15.53 45.38 12.59
C ALA A 216 16.47 46.52 12.14
N ALA A 217 16.71 46.68 10.84
CA ALA A 217 17.53 47.76 10.28
C ALA A 217 16.83 49.12 10.19
N ASN A 218 15.51 49.18 10.41
CA ASN A 218 14.68 50.40 10.30
C ASN A 218 14.08 50.87 11.63
N ALA A 219 14.54 50.36 12.78
CA ALA A 219 14.10 50.85 14.08
C ALA A 219 14.92 52.10 14.47
N PRO A 220 14.30 53.25 14.73
CA PRO A 220 15.02 54.43 15.24
C PRO A 220 15.52 54.14 16.66
N ALA A 221 16.78 54.47 16.90
CA ALA A 221 17.42 54.32 18.20
C ALA A 221 16.80 55.33 19.19
N VAL A 222 16.24 54.81 20.29
CA VAL A 222 15.92 55.56 21.51
C VAL A 222 16.39 54.72 22.69
#